data_AF-A0A960Z567-F1
#
_entry.id   AF-A0A960Z567-F1
#
_cell.length_a   1.000
_cell.length_b   1.000
_cell.length_c   1.000
_cell.angle_alpha   90.00
_cell.angle_beta   90.00
_cell.angle_gamma   90.00
#
_symmetry.space_group_name_H-M   'P 1'
#
loop_
_entity.id
_entity.type
_entity.pdbx_description
1 polymer ?
#
loop_
_entity_poly.entity_id
_entity_poly.type
_entity_poly.pdbx_seq_one_letter_code
_entity_poly.pdbx_strand_id
1 'polypeptide(L)'
;MLRRRLAYIIPSLTLVMTAMLFIACGGNGGPIQQEQLNAAPQVDRQLPLQEQVAEGAGLPLADGDAGSNLVTLRTPALAELGPGDEFTATLSVDLSDEVHQGVLRLMFDSLALQPVEVVPGAMLPSGMVRIADLDKPGFIPLAFTALPGGTDVAAGSGELFSIRFRLLKAGNEAGRISFISDNDFLQLRDRDGERLRFNLGTEAGGSDVK
;
A
#
# COMPACT_ATOMS: atom_id res chain seq x y z
N MET A 1 46.30 3.78 -23.35
CA MET A 1 45.30 4.78 -23.77
C MET A 1 44.34 5.04 -22.61
N LEU A 2 44.07 6.33 -22.36
CA LEU A 2 43.59 6.94 -21.13
C LEU A 2 42.16 6.52 -20.71
N ARG A 3 42.00 6.16 -19.42
CA ARG A 3 40.71 6.06 -18.73
C ARG A 3 40.25 7.46 -18.33
N ARG A 4 39.09 7.94 -18.81
CA ARG A 4 38.41 9.14 -18.29
C ARG A 4 37.33 8.71 -17.30
N ARG A 5 37.58 8.93 -16.01
CA ARG A 5 36.55 8.95 -14.97
C ARG A 5 35.93 10.35 -14.96
N LEU A 6 34.63 10.47 -15.21
CA LEU A 6 33.88 11.68 -14.86
C LEU A 6 33.41 11.53 -13.41
N ALA A 7 33.98 12.35 -12.53
CA ALA A 7 33.45 12.62 -11.21
C ALA A 7 32.44 13.77 -11.34
N TYR A 8 31.21 13.54 -10.87
CA TYR A 8 30.21 14.59 -10.72
C TYR A 8 30.20 15.00 -9.24
N ILE A 9 30.46 16.28 -9.00
CA ILE A 9 30.40 16.96 -7.69
C ILE A 9 29.31 18.03 -7.82
N ILE A 10 28.76 18.46 -6.67
CA ILE A 10 28.07 19.74 -6.38
C ILE A 10 26.55 19.56 -6.15
N PRO A 11 25.92 20.19 -5.12
CA PRO A 11 26.38 20.49 -3.76
C PRO A 11 25.31 20.21 -2.68
N SER A 12 25.75 20.27 -1.43
CA SER A 12 24.92 20.28 -0.21
C SER A 12 23.92 21.45 -0.20
N LEU A 13 22.63 21.12 -0.03
CA LEU A 13 21.57 22.10 0.18
C LEU A 13 21.43 22.38 1.69
N THR A 14 21.97 23.51 2.13
CA THR A 14 21.73 24.06 3.47
C THR A 14 20.37 24.77 3.45
N LEU A 15 19.34 24.18 4.07
CA LEU A 15 18.07 24.89 4.30
C LEU A 15 18.06 25.48 5.71
N VAL A 16 17.94 26.80 5.73
CA VAL A 16 17.91 27.69 6.89
C VAL A 16 16.59 27.52 7.65
N MET A 17 16.68 27.26 8.97
CA MET A 17 15.57 27.42 9.91
C MET A 17 15.21 28.91 10.02
N THR A 18 14.00 29.28 9.60
CA THR A 18 13.40 30.56 9.95
C THR A 18 12.31 30.32 10.98
N ALA A 19 12.61 30.67 12.23
CA ALA A 19 11.63 30.78 13.30
C ALA A 19 10.73 31.99 13.05
N MET A 20 9.42 31.78 12.90
CA MET A 20 8.44 32.87 13.02
C MET A 20 7.81 32.83 14.41
N LEU A 21 8.27 33.78 15.22
CA LEU A 21 7.68 34.25 16.45
C LEU A 21 6.58 35.28 16.08
N PHE A 22 5.32 35.00 16.39
CA PHE A 22 4.26 36.03 16.39
C PHE A 22 3.46 35.99 17.70
N ILE A 23 3.94 36.86 18.61
CA ILE A 23 3.22 37.81 19.46
C ILE A 23 1.74 37.50 19.76
N ALA A 24 1.50 37.19 21.02
CA ALA A 24 0.22 37.31 21.70
C ALA A 24 -0.17 38.78 21.86
N CYS A 25 -1.37 39.16 21.40
CA CYS A 25 -2.07 40.35 21.86
C CYS A 25 -3.37 39.91 22.52
N GLY A 26 -3.46 40.13 23.83
CA GLY A 26 -4.70 40.06 24.58
C GLY A 26 -5.60 41.25 24.28
N GLY A 27 -6.91 41.07 24.45
CA GLY A 27 -7.88 42.15 24.30
C GLY A 27 -9.32 41.73 24.58
N ASN A 28 -9.75 42.02 25.81
CA ASN A 28 -11.10 42.35 26.25
C ASN A 28 -12.22 41.30 26.17
N GLY A 29 -12.67 40.91 27.37
CA GLY A 29 -13.93 40.25 27.62
C GLY A 29 -15.13 41.16 27.43
N GLY A 30 -16.19 40.57 26.87
CA GLY A 30 -17.56 40.99 26.99
C GLY A 30 -18.41 39.75 27.30
N PRO A 31 -19.44 39.85 28.16
CA PRO A 31 -20.27 38.70 28.53
C PRO A 31 -21.18 38.35 27.36
N ILE A 32 -20.96 37.20 26.74
CA ILE A 32 -21.90 36.63 25.77
C ILE A 32 -22.98 35.91 26.57
N GLN A 33 -24.19 36.43 26.46
CA GLN A 33 -25.41 35.86 27.02
C GLN A 33 -25.54 34.40 26.58
N GLN A 34 -25.68 33.49 27.55
CA GLN A 34 -26.09 32.11 27.32
C GLN A 34 -27.53 32.11 26.84
N GLU A 35 -27.70 32.06 25.52
CA GLU A 35 -28.98 31.76 24.91
C GLU A 35 -29.29 30.28 25.15
N GLN A 36 -30.26 30.04 26.03
CA GLN A 36 -30.87 28.75 26.30
C GLN A 36 -31.46 28.18 25.00
N LEU A 37 -30.74 27.28 24.35
CA LEU A 37 -31.29 26.43 23.29
C LEU A 37 -31.88 25.16 23.91
N ASN A 38 -33.21 25.22 23.98
CA ASN A 38 -34.21 24.17 24.08
C ASN A 38 -33.72 22.71 24.04
N ALA A 39 -34.19 21.99 25.05
CA ALA A 39 -34.21 20.53 25.13
C ALA A 39 -34.78 19.91 23.85
N ALA A 40 -33.98 19.04 23.22
CA ALA A 40 -34.45 18.12 22.20
C ALA A 40 -35.30 17.00 22.85
N PRO A 41 -36.38 16.53 22.21
CA PRO A 41 -37.13 15.38 22.67
C PRO A 41 -36.26 14.12 22.55
N GLN A 42 -36.06 13.42 23.67
CA GLN A 42 -35.49 12.08 23.67
C GLN A 42 -36.45 11.14 22.97
N VAL A 43 -36.12 10.77 21.74
CA VAL A 43 -36.78 9.68 21.03
C VAL A 43 -36.04 8.41 21.43
N ASP A 44 -36.63 7.67 22.37
CA ASP A 44 -36.31 6.26 22.64
C ASP A 44 -36.56 5.44 21.38
N ARG A 45 -35.53 5.32 20.54
CA ARG A 45 -35.42 4.24 19.55
C ARG A 45 -34.59 3.13 20.18
N GLN A 46 -35.25 2.30 20.99
CA GLN A 46 -34.81 0.94 21.22
C GLN A 46 -34.80 0.24 19.85
N LEU A 47 -33.62 0.15 19.24
CA LEU A 47 -33.36 -0.80 18.17
C LEU A 47 -33.39 -2.20 18.79
N PRO A 48 -34.14 -3.16 18.23
CA PRO A 48 -33.99 -4.54 18.66
C PRO A 48 -32.55 -4.97 18.39
N LEU A 49 -31.86 -5.44 19.43
CA LEU A 49 -30.66 -6.25 19.34
C LEU A 49 -31.02 -7.52 18.56
N GLN A 50 -31.01 -7.43 17.23
CA GLN A 50 -30.90 -8.60 16.39
C GLN A 50 -29.46 -9.07 16.52
N GLU A 51 -29.31 -10.11 17.32
CA GLU A 51 -28.16 -10.99 17.40
C GLU A 51 -27.88 -11.53 15.99
N GLN A 52 -27.14 -10.74 15.20
CA GLN A 52 -26.52 -11.21 13.97
C GLN A 52 -25.38 -12.13 14.40
N VAL A 53 -25.75 -13.38 14.61
CA VAL A 53 -24.83 -14.51 14.52
C VAL A 53 -24.31 -14.48 13.09
N ALA A 54 -23.17 -13.82 12.87
CA ALA A 54 -22.42 -13.93 11.63
C ALA A 54 -21.85 -15.35 11.57
N GLU A 55 -22.69 -16.32 11.23
CA GLU A 55 -22.24 -17.57 10.65
C GLU A 55 -21.35 -17.23 9.46
N GLY A 56 -20.14 -17.77 9.51
CA GLY A 56 -19.11 -17.56 8.50
C GLY A 56 -19.63 -17.89 7.11
N ALA A 57 -19.97 -16.84 6.36
CA ALA A 57 -19.85 -16.85 4.92
C ALA A 57 -18.34 -16.81 4.59
N GLY A 58 -17.68 -17.95 4.78
CA GLY A 58 -16.49 -18.24 3.99
C GLY A 58 -16.92 -18.11 2.55
N LEU A 59 -16.46 -17.06 1.88
CA LEU A 59 -16.69 -16.91 0.45
C LEU A 59 -16.17 -18.20 -0.21
N PRO A 60 -16.99 -18.88 -1.03
CA PRO A 60 -16.49 -20.00 -1.79
C PRO A 60 -15.34 -19.48 -2.66
N LEU A 61 -14.15 -20.03 -2.43
CA LEU A 61 -13.07 -20.00 -3.42
C LEU A 61 -13.61 -20.77 -4.62
N ALA A 62 -14.26 -20.05 -5.54
CA ALA A 62 -14.84 -20.64 -6.73
C ALA A 62 -13.74 -21.36 -7.51
N ASP A 63 -14.02 -22.61 -7.86
CA ASP A 63 -13.20 -23.42 -8.75
C ASP A 63 -12.77 -22.62 -9.97
N GLY A 64 -11.49 -22.74 -10.31
CA GLY A 64 -10.78 -21.90 -11.26
C GLY A 64 -11.50 -21.71 -12.59
N ASP A 65 -12.05 -20.51 -12.77
CA ASP A 65 -12.37 -19.97 -14.08
C ASP A 65 -11.03 -19.62 -14.75
N ALA A 66 -10.71 -20.35 -15.81
CA ALA A 66 -9.52 -20.13 -16.63
C ALA A 66 -9.66 -18.79 -17.37
N GLY A 67 -9.29 -17.71 -16.68
CA GLY A 67 -9.41 -16.34 -17.20
C GLY A 67 -9.45 -15.26 -16.12
N SER A 68 -9.02 -15.55 -14.89
CA SER A 68 -8.96 -14.55 -13.84
C SER A 68 -7.52 -14.06 -13.66
N ASN A 69 -7.34 -12.74 -13.71
CA ASN A 69 -6.08 -12.12 -13.33
C ASN A 69 -5.72 -12.53 -11.89
N LEU A 70 -4.45 -12.77 -11.59
CA LEU A 70 -3.97 -13.11 -10.26
C LEU A 70 -2.94 -12.08 -9.82
N VAL A 71 -3.06 -11.57 -8.60
CA VAL A 71 -2.04 -10.72 -7.98
C VAL A 71 -1.48 -11.47 -6.78
N THR A 72 -0.18 -11.74 -6.81
CA THR A 72 0.51 -12.54 -5.78
C THR A 72 1.54 -11.71 -5.03
N LEU A 73 1.42 -11.67 -3.71
CA LEU A 73 2.47 -11.14 -2.84
C LEU A 73 3.34 -12.30 -2.36
N ARG A 74 4.63 -12.27 -2.69
CA ARG A 74 5.63 -13.21 -2.21
C ARG A 74 6.52 -12.57 -1.16
N THR A 75 6.65 -13.19 0.00
CA THR A 75 7.53 -12.77 1.10
C THR A 75 8.50 -13.90 1.44
N PRO A 76 9.80 -13.64 1.68
CA PRO A 76 10.74 -14.70 2.04
C PRO A 76 10.46 -15.25 3.45
N ALA A 77 11.12 -16.35 3.81
CA ALA A 77 11.12 -16.86 5.18
C ALA A 77 11.74 -15.81 6.11
N LEU A 78 10.93 -15.21 6.99
CA LEU A 78 11.43 -14.22 7.95
C LEU A 78 12.06 -14.85 9.20
N ALA A 79 11.80 -16.14 9.46
CA ALA A 79 12.26 -16.85 10.65
C ALA A 79 13.80 -16.95 10.75
N GLU A 80 14.50 -16.88 9.62
CA GLU A 80 15.96 -16.95 9.54
C GLU A 80 16.64 -15.58 9.60
N LEU A 81 15.85 -14.49 9.61
CA LEU A 81 16.36 -13.12 9.60
C LEU A 81 16.43 -12.54 11.02
N GLY A 82 17.46 -11.73 11.26
CA GLY A 82 17.67 -10.99 12.49
C GLY A 82 17.19 -9.53 12.40
N PRO A 83 17.07 -8.82 13.54
CA PRO A 83 16.77 -7.40 13.56
C PRO A 83 17.87 -6.61 12.85
N GLY A 84 17.48 -5.71 11.95
CA GLY A 84 18.37 -4.93 11.10
C GLY A 84 18.57 -5.53 9.70
N ASP A 85 18.26 -6.80 9.50
CA ASP A 85 18.36 -7.43 8.17
C ASP A 85 17.32 -6.83 7.22
N GLU A 86 17.70 -6.74 5.94
CA GLU A 86 16.81 -6.31 4.88
C GLU A 86 16.39 -7.49 4.02
N PHE A 87 15.13 -7.49 3.59
CA PHE A 87 14.58 -8.49 2.70
C PHE A 87 13.67 -7.84 1.66
N THR A 88 13.35 -8.57 0.59
CA THR A 88 12.48 -8.09 -0.48
C THR A 88 11.19 -8.89 -0.49
N ALA A 89 10.06 -8.21 -0.41
CA ALA A 89 8.74 -8.75 -0.76
C ALA A 89 8.44 -8.37 -2.21
N THR A 90 7.99 -9.34 -3.01
CA THR A 90 7.73 -9.16 -4.44
C THR A 90 6.25 -9.22 -4.71
N LEU A 91 5.73 -8.22 -5.42
CA LEU A 91 4.38 -8.20 -5.94
C LEU A 91 4.40 -8.59 -7.42
N SER A 92 3.85 -9.75 -7.73
CA SER A 92 3.76 -10.28 -9.08
C SER A 92 2.32 -10.40 -9.52
N VAL A 93 2.11 -10.47 -10.83
CA VAL A 93 0.81 -10.72 -11.44
C VAL A 93 0.89 -11.83 -12.47
N ASP A 94 -0.27 -12.41 -12.73
CA ASP A 94 -0.55 -13.23 -13.90
C ASP A 94 -1.83 -12.69 -14.53
N LEU A 95 -1.71 -11.99 -15.66
CA LEU A 95 -2.79 -11.21 -16.26
C LEU A 95 -3.35 -11.91 -17.50
N SER A 96 -4.67 -12.08 -17.54
CA SER A 96 -5.39 -12.51 -18.75
C SER A 96 -5.56 -11.36 -19.75
N ASP A 97 -5.63 -10.13 -19.25
CA ASP A 97 -5.98 -8.93 -20.01
C ASP A 97 -4.93 -7.83 -19.80
N GLU A 98 -4.89 -6.85 -20.72
CA GLU A 98 -4.06 -5.67 -20.54
C GLU A 98 -4.62 -4.80 -19.40
N VAL A 99 -3.72 -4.25 -18.58
CA VAL A 99 -4.09 -3.38 -17.45
C VAL A 99 -3.59 -1.97 -17.72
N HIS A 100 -4.51 -1.02 -17.83
CA HIS A 100 -4.22 0.40 -18.03
C HIS A 100 -3.89 1.11 -16.71
N GLN A 101 -4.59 0.75 -15.64
CA GLN A 101 -4.43 1.33 -14.31
C GLN A 101 -4.54 0.27 -13.22
N GLY A 102 -3.73 0.40 -12.17
CA GLY A 102 -3.84 -0.42 -10.96
C GLY A 102 -3.66 0.40 -9.70
N VAL A 103 -4.42 0.05 -8.66
CA VAL A 103 -4.29 0.57 -7.29
C VAL A 103 -4.31 -0.62 -6.34
N LEU A 104 -3.28 -0.70 -5.50
CA LEU A 104 -3.11 -1.74 -4.50
C LEU A 104 -2.69 -1.09 -3.17
N ARG A 105 -2.96 -1.77 -2.06
CA ARG A 105 -2.43 -1.37 -0.76
C ARG A 105 -1.94 -2.59 0.00
N LEU A 106 -0.70 -2.51 0.46
CA LEU A 106 -0.08 -3.51 1.33
C LEU A 106 -0.16 -3.01 2.78
N MET A 107 -0.66 -3.85 3.68
CA MET A 107 -0.52 -3.68 5.12
C MET A 107 0.75 -4.36 5.60
N PHE A 108 1.39 -3.75 6.60
CA PHE A 108 2.52 -4.36 7.29
C PHE A 108 2.49 -4.01 8.79
N ASP A 109 3.10 -4.86 9.62
CA ASP A 109 3.31 -4.53 11.04
C ASP A 109 4.43 -3.50 11.19
N SER A 110 4.07 -2.22 11.38
CA SER A 110 5.05 -1.14 11.53
C SER A 110 5.91 -1.20 12.80
N LEU A 111 5.56 -2.04 13.78
CA LEU A 111 6.39 -2.27 14.97
C LEU A 111 7.48 -3.32 14.71
N ALA A 112 7.30 -4.14 13.68
CA ALA A 112 8.21 -5.22 13.32
C ALA A 112 8.93 -4.97 12.00
N LEU A 113 8.39 -4.14 11.11
CA LEU A 113 8.88 -3.92 9.75
C LEU A 113 8.95 -2.43 9.43
N GLN A 114 10.02 -2.06 8.71
CA GLN A 114 10.21 -0.72 8.16
C GLN A 114 10.39 -0.82 6.65
N PRO A 115 9.50 -0.22 5.82
CA PRO A 115 9.74 -0.11 4.39
C PRO A 115 10.97 0.76 4.13
N VAL A 116 11.84 0.31 3.24
CA VAL A 116 13.08 1.01 2.86
C VAL A 116 12.97 1.60 1.47
N GLU A 117 12.44 0.82 0.52
CA GLU A 117 12.38 1.20 -0.89
C GLU A 117 11.27 0.44 -1.61
N VAL A 118 10.70 1.06 -2.66
CA VAL A 118 9.86 0.38 -3.65
C VAL A 118 10.48 0.57 -5.02
N VAL A 119 10.77 -0.54 -5.70
CA VAL A 119 11.32 -0.59 -7.05
C VAL A 119 10.25 -1.10 -8.00
N PRO A 120 10.02 -0.45 -9.15
CA PRO A 120 9.11 -0.97 -10.18
C PRO A 120 9.68 -2.25 -10.80
N GLY A 121 8.81 -3.25 -10.96
CA GLY A 121 9.12 -4.51 -11.62
C GLY A 121 9.08 -4.40 -13.14
N ALA A 122 9.54 -5.46 -13.81
CA ALA A 122 9.73 -5.48 -15.26
C ALA A 122 8.42 -5.42 -16.07
N MET A 123 7.28 -5.78 -15.46
CA MET A 123 5.98 -5.67 -16.16
C MET A 123 5.50 -4.23 -16.29
N LEU A 124 5.98 -3.31 -15.46
CA LEU A 124 5.60 -1.90 -15.57
C LEU A 124 6.40 -1.21 -16.67
N PRO A 125 5.77 -0.74 -17.76
CA PRO A 125 6.46 0.01 -18.80
C PRO A 125 7.10 1.29 -18.24
N SER A 126 8.28 1.64 -18.77
CA SER A 126 9.08 2.78 -18.28
C SER A 126 8.37 4.15 -18.34
N GLY A 127 7.34 4.30 -19.16
CA GLY A 127 6.54 5.52 -19.32
C GLY A 127 5.32 5.65 -18.41
N MET A 128 5.04 4.65 -17.55
CA MET A 128 3.90 4.73 -16.63
C MET A 128 4.17 5.68 -15.45
N VAL A 129 3.12 6.40 -15.06
CA VAL A 129 3.09 7.10 -13.77
C VAL A 129 2.91 6.07 -12.69
N ARG A 130 3.71 6.18 -11.62
CA ARG A 130 3.73 5.24 -10.51
C ARG A 130 3.77 6.00 -9.19
N ILE A 131 3.07 5.50 -8.20
CA ILE A 131 3.02 6.05 -6.85
C ILE A 131 3.34 4.92 -5.89
N ALA A 132 4.30 5.17 -5.01
CA ALA A 132 4.59 4.36 -3.84
C ALA A 132 4.97 5.31 -2.70
N ASP A 133 4.22 5.28 -1.60
CA ASP A 133 4.48 6.12 -0.42
C ASP A 133 4.90 5.24 0.76
N LEU A 134 6.06 5.53 1.34
CA LEU A 134 6.63 4.79 2.46
C LEU A 134 6.53 5.56 3.79
N ASP A 135 6.03 6.80 3.78
CA ASP A 135 5.98 7.67 4.96
C ASP A 135 4.78 7.36 5.86
N LYS A 136 3.92 6.41 5.46
CA LYS A 136 2.74 6.00 6.22
C LYS A 136 3.04 4.76 7.08
N PRO A 137 2.86 4.84 8.40
CA PRO A 137 3.00 3.66 9.23
C PRO A 137 1.85 2.67 8.96
N GLY A 138 2.21 1.39 8.81
CA GLY A 138 1.26 0.28 8.77
C GLY A 138 0.70 -0.05 7.39
N PHE A 139 0.93 0.77 6.36
CA PHE A 139 0.57 0.43 4.99
C PHE A 139 1.41 1.17 3.94
N ILE A 140 1.49 0.59 2.74
CA ILE A 140 2.11 1.17 1.54
C ILE A 140 1.05 1.23 0.45
N PRO A 141 0.59 2.43 0.02
CA PRO A 141 -0.21 2.56 -1.18
C PRO A 141 0.68 2.39 -2.41
N LEU A 142 0.23 1.60 -3.37
CA LEU A 142 0.86 1.37 -4.66
C LEU A 142 -0.15 1.72 -5.75
N ALA A 143 0.24 2.53 -6.72
CA ALA A 143 -0.59 2.81 -7.88
C ALA A 143 0.25 2.95 -9.14
N PHE A 144 -0.34 2.59 -10.28
CA PHE A 144 0.23 2.83 -11.59
C PHE A 144 -0.86 3.16 -12.61
N THR A 145 -0.51 3.94 -13.62
CA THR A 145 -1.41 4.26 -14.74
C THR A 145 -0.59 4.61 -15.99
N ALA A 146 -1.05 4.16 -17.14
CA ALA A 146 -0.50 4.61 -18.42
C ALA A 146 -0.89 6.08 -18.67
N LEU A 147 0.05 6.87 -19.18
CA LEU A 147 -0.25 8.21 -19.68
C LEU A 147 -1.07 8.13 -20.98
N PRO A 148 -1.78 9.20 -21.38
CA PRO A 148 -2.42 9.26 -22.69
C PRO A 148 -1.44 8.93 -23.83
N GLY A 149 -1.76 7.91 -24.63
CA GLY A 149 -0.89 7.41 -25.70
C GLY A 149 0.28 6.53 -25.24
N GLY A 150 0.35 6.21 -23.95
CA GLY A 150 1.33 5.30 -23.35
C GLY A 150 1.00 3.82 -23.59
N THR A 151 1.86 2.97 -23.05
CA THR A 151 1.72 1.51 -23.13
C THR A 151 1.10 0.99 -21.83
N ASP A 152 0.10 0.12 -21.97
CA ASP A 152 -0.55 -0.58 -20.85
C ASP A 152 0.36 -1.71 -20.33
N VAL A 153 0.04 -2.25 -19.16
CA VAL A 153 0.68 -3.49 -18.70
C VAL A 153 0.13 -4.62 -19.56
N ALA A 154 0.99 -5.28 -20.32
CA ALA A 154 0.58 -6.36 -21.20
C ALA A 154 0.05 -7.57 -20.41
N ALA A 155 -0.84 -8.35 -21.03
CA ALA A 155 -1.22 -9.66 -20.52
C ALA A 155 0.02 -10.59 -20.38
N GLY A 156 -0.08 -11.55 -19.45
CA GLY A 156 1.00 -12.45 -19.07
C GLY A 156 1.44 -12.27 -17.62
N SER A 157 2.52 -12.96 -17.25
CA SER A 157 2.98 -13.03 -15.87
C SER A 157 4.31 -12.32 -15.65
N GLY A 158 4.47 -11.71 -14.47
CA GLY A 158 5.71 -11.05 -14.08
C GLY A 158 5.56 -10.12 -12.89
N GLU A 159 6.64 -9.40 -12.58
CA GLU A 159 6.72 -8.55 -11.39
C GLU A 159 6.19 -7.14 -11.67
N LEU A 160 5.28 -6.66 -10.80
CA LEU A 160 4.85 -5.25 -10.77
C LEU A 160 5.74 -4.40 -9.87
N PHE A 161 6.05 -4.87 -8.65
CA PHE A 161 6.84 -4.11 -7.69
C PHE A 161 7.70 -5.03 -6.82
N SER A 162 8.90 -4.58 -6.50
CA SER A 162 9.74 -5.12 -5.43
C SER A 162 9.78 -4.13 -4.28
N ILE A 163 9.39 -4.57 -3.08
CA ILE A 163 9.39 -3.74 -1.88
C ILE A 163 10.45 -4.26 -0.92
N ARG A 164 11.42 -3.42 -0.60
CA ARG A 164 12.45 -3.73 0.38
C ARG A 164 11.98 -3.32 1.76
N PHE A 165 12.09 -4.24 2.70
CA PHE A 165 11.80 -4.03 4.11
C PHE A 165 13.05 -4.27 4.94
N ARG A 166 13.15 -3.54 6.05
CA ARG A 166 14.06 -3.81 7.14
C ARG A 166 13.28 -4.42 8.30
N LEU A 167 13.83 -5.49 8.85
CA LEU A 167 13.27 -6.17 10.01
C LEU A 167 13.66 -5.42 11.29
N LEU A 168 12.68 -5.07 12.13
CA LEU A 168 12.90 -4.40 13.42
C LEU A 168 12.88 -5.41 14.58
N LYS A 169 12.25 -6.57 14.39
CA LYS A 169 12.09 -7.64 15.40
C LYS A 169 12.29 -9.02 14.76
N ALA A 170 12.93 -9.95 15.47
CA ALA A 170 13.27 -11.27 14.94
C ALA A 170 12.20 -12.33 15.22
N GLY A 171 12.33 -13.48 14.54
CA GLY A 171 11.61 -14.71 14.88
C GLY A 171 10.10 -14.63 14.66
N ASN A 172 9.31 -15.16 15.60
CA ASN A 172 7.85 -15.17 15.49
C ASN A 172 7.21 -13.78 15.57
N GLU A 173 7.99 -12.74 15.90
CA GLU A 173 7.57 -11.35 15.92
C GLU A 173 7.98 -10.60 14.64
N ALA A 174 8.44 -11.29 13.60
CA ALA A 174 8.95 -10.68 12.36
C ALA A 174 7.90 -9.88 11.54
N GLY A 175 6.68 -9.75 12.05
CA GLY A 175 5.59 -9.02 11.41
C GLY A 175 4.98 -9.82 10.26
N ARG A 176 3.88 -9.27 9.71
CA ARG A 176 3.18 -9.82 8.56
C ARG A 176 3.02 -8.74 7.51
N ILE A 177 3.09 -9.13 6.24
CA ILE A 177 2.70 -8.30 5.10
C ILE A 177 1.48 -8.96 4.45
N SER A 178 0.46 -8.18 4.12
CA SER A 178 -0.75 -8.68 3.46
C SER A 178 -1.42 -7.60 2.61
N PHE A 179 -2.31 -8.00 1.70
CA PHE A 179 -3.17 -7.05 1.01
C PHE A 179 -4.26 -6.48 1.94
N ILE A 180 -4.68 -5.25 1.66
CA ILE A 180 -6.00 -4.77 2.08
C ILE A 180 -7.00 -5.15 0.98
N SER A 181 -7.99 -5.98 1.32
CA SER A 181 -9.01 -6.47 0.40
C SER A 181 -10.22 -5.54 0.24
N ASP A 182 -10.05 -4.26 0.54
CA ASP A 182 -11.11 -3.26 0.36
C ASP A 182 -11.17 -2.86 -1.13
N ASN A 183 -12.38 -2.91 -1.69
CA ASN A 183 -12.66 -2.62 -3.09
C ASN A 183 -12.25 -1.21 -3.50
N ASP A 184 -12.12 -0.28 -2.56
CA ASP A 184 -11.69 1.09 -2.84
C ASP A 184 -10.17 1.18 -3.11
N PHE A 185 -9.39 0.24 -2.58
CA PHE A 185 -7.92 0.28 -2.63
C PHE A 185 -7.29 -0.84 -3.43
N LEU A 186 -8.10 -1.75 -3.97
CA LEU A 186 -7.66 -2.91 -4.72
C LEU A 186 -8.43 -2.99 -6.04
N GLN A 187 -7.86 -2.40 -7.08
CA GLN A 187 -8.50 -2.28 -8.39
C GLN A 187 -7.48 -2.43 -9.50
N LEU A 188 -7.80 -3.24 -10.50
CA LEU A 188 -7.19 -3.22 -11.82
C LEU A 188 -8.24 -2.74 -12.81
N ARG A 189 -7.84 -1.90 -13.76
CA ARG A 189 -8.74 -1.34 -14.79
C ARG A 189 -8.12 -1.45 -16.17
N ASP A 190 -8.97 -1.68 -17.16
CA ASP A 190 -8.60 -1.60 -18.57
C ASP A 190 -8.58 -0.14 -19.05
N ARG A 191 -8.32 0.03 -20.35
CA ARG A 191 -8.23 1.34 -20.99
C ARG A 191 -9.56 2.09 -21.04
N ASP A 192 -10.68 1.37 -21.07
CA ASP A 192 -12.02 1.95 -21.05
C ASP A 192 -12.45 2.35 -19.64
N GLY A 193 -11.62 2.02 -18.64
CA GLY A 193 -11.80 2.32 -17.23
C GLY A 193 -12.68 1.31 -16.51
N GLU A 194 -13.02 0.19 -17.17
CA GLU A 194 -13.78 -0.90 -16.57
C GLU A 194 -12.91 -1.66 -15.57
N ARG A 195 -13.53 -2.19 -14.51
CA ARG A 195 -12.82 -2.95 -13.48
C ARG A 195 -12.59 -4.37 -13.96
N LEU A 196 -11.33 -4.79 -13.96
CA LEU A 196 -10.93 -6.16 -14.22
C LEU A 196 -11.13 -7.01 -12.97
N ARG A 197 -11.57 -8.26 -13.16
CA ARG A 197 -11.64 -9.24 -12.07
C ARG A 197 -10.27 -9.82 -11.82
N PHE A 198 -9.92 -9.98 -10.55
CA PHE A 198 -8.68 -10.61 -10.17
C PHE A 198 -8.80 -11.31 -8.80
N ASN A 199 -7.93 -12.27 -8.58
CA ASN A 199 -7.75 -12.97 -7.32
C ASN A 199 -6.49 -12.47 -6.60
N LEU A 200 -6.45 -12.65 -5.28
CA LEU A 200 -5.27 -12.37 -4.47
C LEU A 200 -4.62 -13.66 -3.97
N GLY A 201 -3.31 -13.78 -4.18
CA GLY A 201 -2.48 -14.84 -3.63
C GLY A 201 -1.46 -14.28 -2.66
N THR A 202 -1.15 -15.02 -1.59
CA THR A 202 0.01 -14.73 -0.73
C THR A 202 0.87 -15.97 -0.62
N GLU A 203 2.16 -15.83 -0.92
CA GLU A 203 3.14 -16.89 -0.83
C GLU A 203 4.19 -16.51 0.22
N ALA A 204 4.17 -17.18 1.36
CA ALA A 204 5.33 -17.18 2.24
C ALA A 204 6.35 -18.16 1.67
N GLY A 205 7.58 -17.71 1.47
CA GLY A 205 8.71 -18.54 1.08
C GLY A 205 9.00 -19.52 2.19
N GLY A 206 8.26 -20.62 2.25
CA GLY A 206 8.68 -21.83 2.95
C GLY A 206 9.88 -22.36 2.18
N SER A 207 10.98 -22.55 2.90
CA SER A 207 12.20 -23.22 2.45
C SER A 207 11.85 -24.40 1.53
N ASP A 208 12.13 -24.23 0.23
CA ASP A 208 12.26 -25.34 -0.69
C ASP A 208 13.57 -26.04 -0.28
N VAL A 209 13.47 -26.88 0.75
CA VAL A 209 14.57 -27.72 1.22
C VAL A 209 14.82 -28.76 0.14
N LYS A 210 15.87 -28.52 -0.66
CA LYS A 210 16.44 -29.52 -1.57
C LYS A 210 16.87 -30.79 -0.84
#